data_AF-A0A7V7TI20-F1
#
_entry.id   AF-A0A7V7TI20-F1
#
_cell.length_a   1.000
_cell.length_b   1.000
_cell.length_c   1.000
_cell.angle_alpha   90.00
_cell.angle_beta   90.00
_cell.angle_gamma   90.00
#
_symmetry.space_group_name_H-M   'P 1'
#
loop_
_entity.id
_entity.type
_entity.pdbx_description
1 polymer ?
#
loop_
_entity_poly.entity_id
_entity_poly.type
_entity_poly.pdbx_seq_one_letter_code
_entity_poly.pdbx_strand_id
1 'polypeptide(L)'
;MRNQKDIDLIYKNNVHNGMIFSGVKHVMVMTNRGTGFQAIDELPKDTYDRMLKMANKKEEQKINERLLRPIIEKYNLHGLKNTAQWRNSLDSLVQFCSFGVESSVLKRIKADLINAGLTFKYQ
;
A
#
# COMPACT_ATOMS: atom_id res chain seq x y z
N MET A 1 7.80 -17.60 -17.32
CA MET A 1 7.01 -16.41 -17.70
C MET A 1 6.37 -15.83 -16.46
N ARG A 2 6.37 -14.50 -16.32
CA ARG A 2 5.71 -13.82 -15.19
C ARG A 2 4.21 -13.77 -15.40
N ASN A 3 3.48 -13.66 -14.29
CA ASN A 3 2.02 -13.64 -14.29
C ASN A 3 1.50 -12.27 -14.77
N GLN A 4 0.52 -12.29 -15.68
CA GLN A 4 -0.09 -11.08 -16.24
C GLN A 4 -0.76 -10.23 -15.16
N LYS A 5 -1.38 -10.83 -14.14
CA LYS A 5 -2.01 -10.08 -13.05
C LYS A 5 -1.01 -9.20 -12.29
N ASP A 6 0.19 -9.72 -12.07
CA ASP A 6 1.24 -9.01 -11.35
C ASP A 6 1.86 -7.90 -12.22
N ILE A 7 2.04 -8.17 -13.51
CA ILE A 7 2.45 -7.17 -14.51
C ILE A 7 1.46 -5.99 -14.54
N ASP A 8 0.17 -6.32 -14.60
CA ASP A 8 -0.91 -5.32 -14.63
C ASP A 8 -0.97 -4.52 -13.35
N LEU A 9 -0.77 -5.17 -12.20
CA LEU A 9 -0.74 -4.52 -10.90
C LEU A 9 0.45 -3.56 -10.76
N ILE A 10 1.64 -3.98 -11.21
CA ILE A 10 2.84 -3.13 -11.26
C ILE A 10 2.58 -1.93 -12.16
N TYR A 11 2.06 -2.15 -13.37
CA TYR A 11 1.78 -1.06 -14.32
C TYR A 11 0.75 -0.07 -13.77
N LYS A 12 -0.37 -0.57 -13.23
CA LYS A 12 -1.42 0.27 -12.60
C LYS A 12 -0.84 1.23 -11.56
N ASN A 13 0.11 0.77 -10.75
CA ASN A 13 0.70 1.55 -9.67
C ASN A 13 1.93 2.40 -10.09
N ASN A 14 2.31 2.33 -11.37
CA ASN A 14 3.43 3.08 -11.97
C ASN A 14 3.03 3.76 -13.29
N VAL A 15 1.72 3.96 -13.54
CA VAL A 15 1.20 4.44 -14.84
C VAL A 15 1.80 5.79 -15.27
N HIS A 16 2.09 6.68 -14.32
CA HIS A 16 2.72 7.98 -14.60
C HIS A 16 4.14 7.86 -15.15
N ASN A 17 4.80 6.73 -14.91
CA ASN A 17 6.14 6.39 -15.39
C ASN A 17 6.09 5.16 -16.31
N GLY A 18 4.92 4.85 -16.88
CA GLY A 18 4.66 3.67 -17.70
C GLY A 18 4.41 4.03 -19.16
N MET A 19 4.78 3.13 -20.06
CA MET A 19 4.49 3.21 -21.50
C MET A 19 4.05 1.84 -22.00
N ILE A 20 3.25 1.80 -23.06
CA ILE A 20 2.90 0.55 -23.76
C ILE A 20 3.51 0.61 -25.16
N PHE A 21 4.43 -0.31 -25.45
CA PHE A 21 5.02 -0.47 -26.78
C PHE A 21 4.55 -1.80 -27.37
N SER A 22 3.88 -1.74 -28.51
CA SER A 22 3.39 -2.94 -29.21
C SER A 22 2.58 -3.90 -28.32
N GLY A 23 1.77 -3.34 -27.40
CA GLY A 23 0.96 -4.12 -26.45
C GLY A 23 1.69 -4.57 -25.17
N VAL A 24 3.01 -4.36 -25.07
CA VAL A 24 3.82 -4.74 -23.90
C VAL A 24 3.94 -3.58 -22.93
N LYS A 25 3.64 -3.83 -21.65
CA LYS A 25 3.71 -2.84 -20.56
C LYS A 25 5.15 -2.63 -20.11
N HIS A 26 5.61 -1.41 -20.22
CA HIS A 26 6.91 -0.95 -19.80
C HIS A 26 6.80 0.02 -18.63
N VAL A 27 7.84 0.06 -17.81
CA VAL A 27 8.01 1.04 -16.73
C VAL A 27 9.39 1.66 -16.81
N MET A 28 9.48 2.92 -16.44
CA MET A 28 10.74 3.63 -16.35
C MET A 28 11.53 3.13 -15.14
N VAL A 29 12.75 2.67 -15.37
CA VAL A 29 13.67 2.16 -14.35
C VAL A 29 15.06 2.75 -14.53
N MET A 30 15.79 2.91 -13.42
CA MET A 30 17.21 3.27 -13.45
C MET A 30 18.03 2.02 -13.74
N THR A 31 18.86 2.09 -14.77
CA THR A 31 19.81 1.04 -15.16
C THR A 31 21.24 1.56 -15.03
N ASN A 32 22.23 0.69 -15.23
CA ASN A 32 23.63 1.08 -15.32
C ASN A 32 23.94 2.03 -16.50
N ARG A 33 23.04 2.15 -17.47
CA ARG A 33 23.16 3.07 -18.61
C ARG A 33 22.27 4.31 -18.47
N GLY A 34 21.69 4.52 -17.29
CA GLY A 34 20.76 5.62 -17.00
C GLY A 34 19.30 5.17 -16.95
N THR A 35 18.40 6.15 -16.93
CA THR A 35 16.96 5.92 -16.82
C THR A 35 16.36 5.58 -18.18
N GLY A 36 15.62 4.47 -18.27
CA GLY A 36 14.97 4.05 -19.50
C GLY A 36 13.71 3.22 -19.25
N PHE A 37 12.91 3.02 -20.30
CA PHE A 37 11.75 2.14 -20.25
C PHE A 37 12.18 0.69 -20.45
N GLN A 38 11.74 -0.19 -19.56
CA GLN A 38 11.96 -1.63 -19.67
C GLN A 38 10.64 -2.37 -19.53
N ALA A 39 10.47 -3.45 -20.30
CA ALA A 39 9.30 -4.30 -20.23
C ALA A 39 9.21 -4.94 -18.83
N ILE A 40 8.03 -4.90 -18.21
CA ILE A 40 7.86 -5.34 -16.81
C ILE A 40 8.19 -6.83 -16.65
N ASP A 41 7.85 -7.65 -17.64
CA ASP A 41 8.13 -9.09 -17.67
C ASP A 41 9.62 -9.40 -17.83
N GLU A 42 10.41 -8.50 -18.40
CA GLU A 42 11.85 -8.64 -18.60
C GLU A 42 12.71 -7.95 -17.52
N LEU A 43 12.10 -7.25 -16.56
CA LEU A 43 12.85 -6.60 -15.48
C LEU A 43 13.74 -7.62 -14.73
N PRO A 44 14.91 -7.20 -14.21
CA PRO A 44 15.67 -8.01 -13.27
C PRO A 44 14.79 -8.49 -12.10
N LYS A 45 15.01 -9.71 -11.63
CA LYS A 45 14.17 -10.35 -10.60
C LYS A 45 13.98 -9.45 -9.37
N ASP A 46 15.06 -8.92 -8.82
CA ASP A 46 15.02 -8.08 -7.62
C ASP A 46 14.22 -6.78 -7.85
N THR A 47 14.37 -6.17 -9.03
CA THR A 47 13.59 -4.98 -9.42
C THR A 47 12.12 -5.32 -9.53
N TYR A 48 11.78 -6.43 -10.18
CA TYR A 48 10.40 -6.89 -10.33
C TYR A 48 9.75 -7.19 -8.98
N ASP A 49 10.40 -8.01 -8.14
CA ASP A 49 9.86 -8.42 -6.83
C ASP A 49 9.65 -7.20 -5.92
N ARG A 50 10.59 -6.24 -5.95
CA ARG A 50 10.45 -4.97 -5.24
C ARG A 50 9.26 -4.14 -5.75
N MET A 51 9.11 -4.00 -7.07
CA MET A 51 7.99 -3.26 -7.65
C MET A 51 6.65 -3.93 -7.34
N LEU A 52 6.60 -5.26 -7.38
CA LEU A 52 5.42 -6.05 -7.04
C LEU A 52 5.05 -5.89 -5.56
N LYS A 53 6.02 -5.98 -4.64
CA LYS A 53 5.79 -5.72 -3.21
C LYS A 53 5.22 -4.32 -3.00
N MET A 54 5.76 -3.32 -3.70
CA MET A 54 5.29 -1.93 -3.57
C MET A 54 3.90 -1.71 -4.15
N ALA A 55 3.58 -2.33 -5.28
CA ALA A 55 2.25 -2.25 -5.85
C ALA A 55 1.20 -2.92 -4.94
N ASN A 56 1.52 -4.09 -4.39
CA ASN A 56 0.68 -4.78 -3.41
C ASN A 56 0.49 -3.94 -2.13
N LYS A 57 1.57 -3.35 -1.60
CA LYS A 57 1.51 -2.46 -0.44
C LYS A 57 0.57 -1.27 -0.66
N LYS A 58 0.59 -0.66 -1.84
CA LYS A 58 -0.30 0.46 -2.19
C LYS A 58 -1.77 0.03 -2.25
N GLU A 59 -2.08 -1.13 -2.83
CA GLU A 59 -3.47 -1.63 -2.86
C GLU A 59 -3.97 -2.02 -1.46
N GLU A 60 -3.13 -2.64 -0.64
CA GLU A 60 -3.44 -2.93 0.77
C GLU A 60 -3.74 -1.65 1.55
N GLN A 61 -2.92 -0.60 1.36
CA GLN A 61 -3.13 0.70 2.00
C GLN A 61 -4.48 1.31 1.60
N LYS A 62 -4.86 1.29 0.31
CA LYS A 62 -6.16 1.81 -0.14
C LYS A 62 -7.34 1.06 0.49
N ILE A 63 -7.23 -0.27 0.60
CA ILE A 63 -8.25 -1.10 1.23
C ILE A 63 -8.36 -0.74 2.72
N ASN A 64 -7.23 -0.69 3.42
CA ASN A 64 -7.19 -0.32 4.83
C ASN A 64 -7.73 1.09 5.06
N GLU A 65 -7.40 2.07 4.23
CA GLU A 65 -7.92 3.44 4.33
C GLU A 65 -9.43 3.48 4.21
N ARG A 66 -10.00 2.72 3.26
CA ARG A 66 -11.46 2.60 3.12
C ARG A 66 -12.12 2.00 4.36
N LEU A 67 -11.50 0.98 4.96
CA LEU A 67 -11.99 0.32 6.18
C LEU A 67 -11.80 1.19 7.43
N LEU A 68 -10.75 2.01 7.44
CA LEU A 68 -10.40 2.87 8.57
C LEU A 68 -11.26 4.14 8.63
N ARG A 69 -11.72 4.66 7.48
CA ARG A 69 -12.47 5.91 7.42
C ARG A 69 -13.71 5.96 8.33
N PRO A 70 -14.59 4.94 8.36
CA PRO A 70 -15.74 4.92 9.28
C PRO A 70 -15.32 4.95 10.76
N ILE A 71 -14.18 4.34 11.11
CA ILE A 71 -13.66 4.34 12.49
C ILE A 71 -13.14 5.73 12.85
N ILE A 72 -12.42 6.38 11.93
CA ILE A 72 -11.93 7.75 12.11
C ILE A 72 -13.12 8.70 12.37
N GLU A 73 -14.17 8.60 11.55
CA GLU A 73 -15.38 9.40 11.68
C GLU A 73 -16.12 9.11 13.00
N LYS A 74 -16.29 7.84 13.37
CA LYS A 74 -16.98 7.42 14.60
C LYS A 74 -16.33 7.94 15.89
N TYR A 75 -15.00 8.03 15.91
CA TYR A 75 -14.24 8.40 17.12
C TYR A 75 -13.57 9.78 17.02
N ASN A 76 -13.88 10.59 16.00
CA ASN A 76 -13.29 11.90 15.74
C ASN A 76 -11.75 11.89 15.76
N LEU A 77 -11.14 10.87 15.14
CA LEU A 77 -9.68 10.67 15.12
C LEU A 77 -9.01 11.58 14.08
N HIS A 78 -9.24 12.90 14.12
CA HIS A 78 -8.84 13.83 13.06
C HIS A 78 -7.33 13.87 12.74
N GLY A 79 -6.48 13.42 13.67
CA GLY A 79 -5.03 13.25 13.44
C GLY A 79 -4.67 12.00 12.61
N LEU A 80 -5.58 11.04 12.49
CA LEU A 80 -5.40 9.80 11.74
C LEU A 80 -6.01 9.93 10.35
N LYS A 81 -5.16 9.97 9.32
CA LYS A 81 -5.59 10.12 7.91
C LYS A 81 -5.45 8.85 7.08
N ASN A 82 -4.49 7.98 7.40
CA ASN A 82 -4.17 6.77 6.63
C ASN A 82 -3.38 5.75 7.46
N THR A 83 -3.06 4.61 6.84
CA THR A 83 -2.17 3.57 7.41
C THR A 83 -0.72 3.69 6.95
N ALA A 84 -0.31 4.84 6.40
CA ALA A 84 1.04 5.05 5.89
C ALA A 84 2.08 5.31 7.01
N GLN A 85 3.35 5.32 6.60
CA GLN A 85 4.54 5.59 7.44
C GLN A 85 4.65 4.62 8.63
N TRP A 86 4.29 5.08 9.81
CA TRP A 86 4.48 4.39 11.09
C TRP A 86 3.24 3.60 11.55
N ARG A 87 2.20 3.57 10.72
CA ARG A 87 0.92 2.88 11.00
C ARG A 87 0.82 1.55 10.24
N ASN A 88 1.90 0.80 10.27
CA ASN A 88 2.13 -0.43 9.49
C ASN A 88 1.72 -1.71 10.22
N SER A 89 1.01 -1.60 11.35
CA SER A 89 0.43 -2.72 12.09
C SER A 89 -0.78 -2.26 12.89
N LEU A 90 -1.61 -3.21 13.33
CA LEU A 90 -2.72 -2.91 14.25
C LEU A 90 -2.20 -2.25 15.54
N ASP A 91 -1.11 -2.76 16.11
CA ASP A 91 -0.56 -2.21 17.35
C ASP A 91 -0.06 -0.79 17.17
N SER A 92 0.59 -0.48 16.06
CA SER A 92 1.02 0.89 15.75
C SER A 92 -0.15 1.87 15.56
N LEU A 93 -1.26 1.41 14.98
CA LEU A 93 -2.48 2.20 14.85
C LEU A 93 -3.12 2.47 16.21
N VAL A 94 -3.24 1.44 17.05
CA VAL A 94 -3.76 1.57 18.41
C VAL A 94 -2.88 2.51 19.24
N GLN A 95 -1.55 2.37 19.15
CA GLN A 95 -0.61 3.26 19.80
C GLN A 95 -0.80 4.70 19.34
N PHE A 96 -0.95 4.94 18.04
CA PHE A 96 -1.22 6.29 17.52
C PHE A 96 -2.52 6.88 18.09
N CYS A 97 -3.60 6.10 18.12
CA CYS A 97 -4.86 6.54 18.70
C CYS A 97 -4.72 6.88 20.20
N SER A 98 -3.87 6.17 20.93
CA SER A 98 -3.70 6.36 22.38
C SER A 98 -3.24 7.77 22.78
N PHE A 99 -2.61 8.52 21.87
CA PHE A 99 -2.20 9.90 22.14
C PHE A 99 -3.36 10.91 22.23
N GLY A 100 -4.53 10.58 21.69
CA GLY A 100 -5.64 11.52 21.56
C GLY A 100 -6.95 11.08 22.21
N VAL A 101 -6.99 9.91 22.85
CA VAL A 101 -8.23 9.37 23.44
C VAL A 101 -8.01 8.75 24.82
N GLU A 102 -9.07 8.74 25.62
CA GLU A 102 -9.08 8.02 26.89
C GLU A 102 -9.01 6.49 26.72
N SER A 103 -8.54 5.80 27.77
CA SER A 103 -8.35 4.35 27.77
C SER A 103 -9.64 3.55 27.47
N SER A 104 -10.80 4.04 27.92
CA SER A 104 -12.11 3.40 27.68
C SER A 104 -12.50 3.46 26.20
N VAL A 105 -12.22 4.59 25.54
CA VAL A 105 -12.44 4.81 24.10
C VAL A 105 -11.45 3.98 23.29
N LEU A 106 -10.18 3.94 23.72
CA LEU A 106 -9.12 3.18 23.06
C LEU A 106 -9.44 1.69 22.96
N LYS A 107 -10.04 1.09 24.01
CA LYS A 107 -10.49 -0.32 23.98
C LYS A 107 -11.53 -0.56 22.88
N ARG A 108 -12.47 0.37 22.70
CA ARG A 108 -13.50 0.28 21.64
C ARG A 108 -12.90 0.46 20.25
N ILE A 109 -11.99 1.43 20.08
CA ILE A 109 -11.25 1.62 18.83
C ILE A 109 -10.48 0.34 18.45
N LYS A 110 -9.77 -0.27 19.41
CA LYS A 110 -9.03 -1.51 19.17
C LYS A 110 -9.95 -2.64 18.68
N ALA A 111 -11.11 -2.81 19.31
CA ALA A 111 -12.08 -3.81 18.89
C ALA A 111 -12.60 -3.53 17.46
N ASP A 112 -12.94 -2.28 17.15
CA ASP A 112 -13.40 -1.88 15.82
C ASP A 112 -12.32 -2.07 14.75
N LEU A 113 -11.06 -1.77 15.05
CA LEU A 113 -9.92 -2.00 14.14
C LEU A 113 -9.71 -3.49 13.84
N ILE A 114 -9.82 -4.35 14.86
CA ILE A 114 -9.75 -5.80 14.67
C ILE A 114 -10.92 -6.28 13.81
N ASN A 115 -12.14 -5.84 14.13
CA ASN A 115 -13.35 -6.24 13.41
C ASN A 115 -13.37 -5.73 11.96
N ALA A 116 -12.74 -4.58 11.69
CA ALA A 116 -12.60 -4.05 10.34
C ALA A 116 -11.66 -4.88 9.46
N GLY A 117 -10.84 -5.77 10.04
CA GLY A 117 -10.05 -6.73 9.27
C GLY A 117 -8.93 -6.11 8.44
N LEU A 118 -8.27 -5.07 8.97
CA LEU A 118 -7.13 -4.45 8.30
C LEU A 118 -5.99 -5.46 8.12
N THR A 119 -5.26 -5.36 7.01
CA THR A 119 -4.14 -6.27 6.69
C THR A 119 -2.83 -5.50 6.52
N PHE A 120 -1.71 -6.12 6.92
CA PHE A 120 -0.38 -5.50 6.90
C PHE A 120 0.70 -6.43 6.31
N LYS A 121 0.31 -7.22 5.30
CA LYS A 121 1.14 -8.29 4.75
C LYS A 121 2.36 -7.79 3.99
N TYR A 122 2.28 -6.58 3.42
CA TYR A 122 3.28 -6.06 2.49
C TYR A 122 4.14 -4.94 3.08
N GLN A 123 4.14 -4.80 4.41
CA GLN A 123 4.82 -3.69 5.07
C GLN A 123 6.35 -3.76 4.98
#